data_AF-A0A3A6NEF4-F1
#
_entry.id   AF-A0A3A6NEF4-F1
#
_cell.length_a   1.000
_cell.length_b   1.000
_cell.length_c   1.000
_cell.angle_alpha   90.00
_cell.angle_beta   90.00
_cell.angle_gamma   90.00
#
_symmetry.space_group_name_H-M   'P 1'
#
loop_
_entity.id
_entity.type
_entity.pdbx_description
1 polymer ?
#
loop_
_entity_poly.entity_id
_entity_poly.type
_entity_poly.pdbx_seq_one_letter_code
_entity_poly.pdbx_strand_id
1 'polypeptide(L)'
;MIKSASLSDHVADKEDIIRQLHSCKEALLACEKVRLRVSGEIERIINKMSINGVEVEHGRHIKALPQVPNLDDDASTFLINIKRTIACICHLAPLFLPLPKRDNNLDHLKKSIGKLSNERHSTLLAAIDQFCPGSKHLIELRNYQEHPGELRTHVNNFSITANNEISYPVWFVSGKPPEPILASMNAAVDFAISLCETLLVHLIFAAMETKIPYFVQEIPDEDMESKLPIKYRLSIEISER
;
A
#
# COMPACT_ATOMS: atom_id res chain seq x y z
N MET A 1 14.03 -24.28 9.93
CA MET A 1 13.78 -24.92 8.61
C MET A 1 12.28 -24.98 8.35
N ILE A 2 11.75 -24.24 7.37
CA ILE A 2 10.55 -24.70 6.66
C ILE A 2 11.08 -25.54 5.50
N LYS A 3 11.49 -26.77 5.79
CA LYS A 3 11.45 -27.82 4.78
C LYS A 3 10.15 -28.56 5.00
N SER A 4 9.06 -27.92 4.57
CA SER A 4 7.82 -28.64 4.39
C SER A 4 8.03 -29.55 3.18
N ALA A 5 7.69 -30.83 3.28
CA ALA A 5 7.71 -31.77 2.15
C ALA A 5 6.82 -31.31 0.97
N SER A 6 6.05 -30.25 1.18
CA SER A 6 5.08 -29.68 0.27
C SER A 6 5.56 -28.45 -0.48
N LEU A 7 6.73 -27.86 -0.17
CA LEU A 7 7.27 -26.68 -0.87
C LEU A 7 8.37 -27.09 -1.83
N SER A 8 8.45 -26.40 -2.98
CA SER A 8 9.52 -26.63 -3.95
C SER A 8 10.91 -26.34 -3.37
N ASP A 9 11.93 -27.01 -3.90
CA ASP A 9 13.33 -26.85 -3.46
C ASP A 9 13.89 -25.44 -3.72
N HIS A 10 13.19 -24.61 -4.50
CA HIS A 10 13.56 -23.23 -4.81
C HIS A 10 13.16 -22.22 -3.74
N VAL A 11 12.30 -22.61 -2.78
CA VAL A 11 11.85 -21.70 -1.74
C VAL A 11 13.00 -21.37 -0.79
N ALA A 12 13.23 -20.09 -0.58
CA ALA A 12 14.24 -19.59 0.35
C ALA A 12 13.92 -20.01 1.80
N ASP A 13 14.95 -19.99 2.65
CA ASP A 13 14.78 -20.33 4.05
C ASP A 13 13.82 -19.35 4.76
N LYS A 14 13.12 -19.88 5.77
CA LYS A 14 12.17 -19.12 6.61
C LYS A 14 12.75 -17.79 7.10
N GLU A 15 14.03 -17.77 7.46
CA GLU A 15 14.70 -16.58 7.97
C GLU A 15 14.79 -15.46 6.92
N ASP A 16 15.05 -15.80 5.66
CA ASP A 16 15.12 -14.82 4.58
C ASP A 16 13.73 -14.26 4.25
N ILE A 17 12.70 -15.12 4.26
CA ILE A 17 11.31 -14.69 4.10
C ILE A 17 10.91 -13.74 5.24
N ILE A 18 11.20 -14.10 6.50
CA ILE A 18 10.93 -13.24 7.66
C ILE A 18 11.69 -11.92 7.55
N ARG A 19 12.96 -11.94 7.14
CA ARG A 19 13.77 -10.72 6.96
C ARG A 19 13.17 -9.82 5.88
N GLN A 20 12.67 -10.39 4.79
CA GLN A 20 12.00 -9.63 3.74
C GLN A 20 10.67 -9.04 4.21
N LEU A 21 9.84 -9.83 4.90
CA LEU A 21 8.59 -9.34 5.51
C LEU A 21 8.84 -8.24 6.54
N HIS A 22 9.89 -8.38 7.35
CA HIS A 22 10.33 -7.35 8.27
C HIS A 22 10.71 -6.06 7.52
N SER A 23 11.38 -6.17 6.37
CA SER A 23 11.74 -5.01 5.54
C SER A 23 10.50 -4.32 4.97
N CYS A 24 9.49 -5.08 4.52
CA CYS A 24 8.19 -4.54 4.11
C CYS A 24 7.50 -3.79 5.27
N LYS A 25 7.46 -4.41 6.45
CA LYS A 25 6.88 -3.84 7.67
C LYS A 25 7.56 -2.53 8.06
N GLU A 26 8.89 -2.46 8.08
CA GLU A 26 9.62 -1.22 8.44
C GLU A 26 9.36 -0.08 7.46
N ALA A 27 9.29 -0.38 6.15
CA ALA A 27 8.94 0.62 5.14
C ALA A 27 7.49 1.13 5.31
N LEU A 28 6.55 0.22 5.59
CA LEU A 28 5.15 0.59 5.85
C LEU A 28 4.98 1.37 7.15
N LEU A 29 5.70 1.03 8.22
CA LEU A 29 5.71 1.80 9.47
C LEU A 29 6.22 3.23 9.26
N ALA A 30 7.13 3.45 8.31
CA ALA A 30 7.55 4.80 7.93
C ALA A 30 6.40 5.58 7.26
N CYS A 31 5.60 4.95 6.40
CA CYS A 31 4.38 5.56 5.86
C CYS A 31 3.39 5.91 6.98
N GLU A 32 3.15 4.98 7.90
CA GLU A 32 2.19 5.14 8.99
C GLU A 32 2.56 6.29 9.93
N LYS A 33 3.85 6.45 10.26
CA LYS A 33 4.33 7.58 11.06
C LYS A 33 4.04 8.93 10.41
N VAL A 34 4.17 9.03 9.09
CA VAL A 34 3.87 10.26 8.35
C VAL A 34 2.36 10.50 8.30
N ARG A 35 1.58 9.46 8.00
CA ARG A 35 0.11 9.51 7.97
C ARG A 35 -0.46 10.00 9.29
N LEU A 36 -0.01 9.44 10.42
CA LEU A 36 -0.46 9.83 11.75
C LEU A 36 -0.13 11.29 12.07
N ARG A 37 1.07 11.76 11.68
CA ARG A 37 1.45 13.16 11.84
C ARG A 37 0.54 14.09 11.04
N VAL A 38 0.32 13.79 9.75
CA VAL A 38 -0.56 14.59 8.88
C VAL A 38 -2.01 14.58 9.38
N SER A 39 -2.54 13.41 9.77
CA SER A 39 -3.89 13.26 10.33
C SER A 39 -4.07 14.10 11.58
N GLY A 40 -3.13 13.99 12.54
CA GLY A 40 -3.21 14.74 13.79
C GLY A 40 -3.17 16.26 13.58
N GLU A 41 -2.37 16.74 12.64
CA GLU A 41 -2.31 18.17 12.29
C GLU A 41 -3.60 18.65 11.60
N ILE A 42 -4.14 17.86 10.67
CA ILE A 42 -5.41 18.13 9.99
C ILE A 42 -6.56 18.19 11.00
N GLU A 43 -6.70 17.16 11.85
CA GLU A 43 -7.73 17.09 12.90
C GLU A 43 -7.62 18.26 13.87
N ARG A 44 -6.41 18.62 14.29
CA ARG A 44 -6.17 19.77 15.15
C ARG A 44 -6.64 21.07 14.50
N ILE A 45 -6.38 21.25 13.20
CA ILE A 45 -6.80 22.43 12.45
C ILE A 45 -8.32 22.48 12.32
N ILE A 46 -8.96 21.37 11.93
CA ILE A 46 -10.41 21.26 11.81
C ILE A 46 -11.07 21.59 13.15
N ASN A 47 -10.61 20.98 14.25
CA ASN A 47 -11.15 21.23 15.58
C ASN A 47 -11.02 22.70 15.99
N LYS A 48 -9.87 23.33 15.72
CA LYS A 48 -9.70 24.77 15.98
C LYS A 48 -10.69 25.62 15.19
N MET A 49 -10.91 25.30 13.92
CA MET A 49 -11.84 26.03 13.06
C MET A 49 -13.30 25.81 13.48
N SER A 50 -13.66 24.60 13.92
CA SER A 50 -15.00 24.30 14.42
C SER A 50 -15.32 25.02 15.73
N ILE A 51 -14.33 25.22 16.61
CA ILE A 51 -14.53 25.88 17.92
C ILE A 51 -14.47 27.41 17.78
N ASN A 52 -13.46 27.94 17.08
CA ASN A 52 -13.15 29.37 17.06
C ASN A 52 -13.64 30.10 15.79
N GLY A 53 -14.16 29.37 14.81
CA GLY A 53 -14.37 29.89 13.46
C GLY A 53 -13.06 30.12 12.71
N VAL A 54 -13.14 30.78 11.56
CA VAL A 54 -11.97 31.21 10.77
C VAL A 54 -11.72 32.69 11.03
N GLU A 55 -10.46 33.06 11.27
CA GLU A 55 -10.09 34.46 11.46
C GLU A 55 -10.38 35.27 10.19
N VAL A 56 -11.30 36.22 10.31
CA VAL A 56 -11.71 37.14 9.25
C VAL A 56 -11.23 38.56 9.54
N GLU A 57 -10.59 39.18 8.56
CA GLU A 57 -10.25 40.60 8.53
C GLU A 57 -11.46 41.41 8.02
N HIS A 58 -11.87 42.43 8.80
CA HIS A 58 -13.00 43.31 8.50
C HIS A 58 -14.32 42.58 8.13
N GLY A 59 -14.53 41.37 8.68
CA GLY A 59 -15.78 40.61 8.56
C GLY A 59 -16.10 40.02 7.18
N ARG A 60 -15.23 40.20 6.17
CA ARG A 60 -15.47 39.70 4.80
C ARG A 60 -14.26 39.03 4.12
N HIS A 61 -13.04 39.23 4.62
CA HIS A 61 -11.84 38.63 4.05
C HIS A 61 -11.25 37.63 5.05
N ILE A 62 -11.00 36.39 4.66
CA ILE A 62 -10.28 35.45 5.52
C ILE A 62 -8.83 35.93 5.66
N LYS A 63 -8.39 36.23 6.88
CA LYS A 63 -7.08 36.86 7.15
C LYS A 63 -5.93 35.88 6.91
N ALA A 64 -6.09 34.66 7.43
CA ALA A 64 -5.19 33.55 7.19
C ALA A 64 -5.93 32.23 7.44
N LEU A 65 -5.90 31.34 6.45
CA LEU A 65 -6.42 29.99 6.63
C LEU A 65 -5.33 29.14 7.28
N PRO A 66 -5.60 28.43 8.40
CA PRO A 66 -4.61 27.57 9.03
C PRO A 66 -4.09 26.51 8.06
N GLN A 67 -2.78 26.27 8.11
CA GLN A 67 -2.07 25.39 7.19
C GLN A 67 -1.48 24.20 7.95
N VAL A 68 -1.51 23.01 7.34
CA VAL A 68 -0.72 21.89 7.84
C VAL A 68 0.77 22.20 7.63
N PRO A 69 1.60 22.25 8.68
CA PRO A 69 3.02 22.57 8.54
C PRO A 69 3.75 21.46 7.78
N ASN A 70 4.68 21.84 6.89
CA ASN A 70 5.53 20.92 6.11
C ASN A 70 4.75 19.85 5.31
N LEU A 71 3.50 20.14 4.90
CA LEU A 71 2.66 19.18 4.21
C LEU A 71 3.29 18.63 2.92
N ASP A 72 3.99 19.46 2.15
CA ASP A 72 4.65 19.04 0.90
C ASP A 72 5.79 18.03 1.18
N ASP A 73 6.61 18.30 2.20
CA ASP A 73 7.69 17.40 2.64
C ASP A 73 7.13 16.10 3.22
N ASP A 74 6.04 16.17 3.98
CA ASP A 74 5.37 15.01 4.55
C ASP A 74 4.74 14.15 3.45
N ALA A 75 4.01 14.76 2.50
CA ALA A 75 3.47 14.06 1.34
C ALA A 75 4.59 13.42 0.51
N SER A 76 5.68 14.14 0.27
CA SER A 76 6.89 13.61 -0.39
C SER A 76 7.43 12.38 0.33
N THR A 77 7.62 12.48 1.64
CA THR A 77 8.17 11.42 2.47
C THR A 77 7.27 10.19 2.47
N PHE A 78 5.95 10.39 2.54
CA PHE A 78 4.98 9.30 2.43
C PHE A 78 5.10 8.59 1.07
N LEU A 79 5.10 9.34 -0.03
CA LEU A 79 5.15 8.80 -1.39
C LEU A 79 6.48 8.08 -1.70
N ILE A 80 7.59 8.52 -1.12
CA ILE A 80 8.88 7.80 -1.18
C ILE A 80 8.75 6.43 -0.50
N ASN A 81 8.23 6.42 0.74
CA ASN A 81 8.15 5.21 1.53
C ASN A 81 7.13 4.23 0.95
N ILE A 82 6.00 4.68 0.41
CA ILE A 82 5.01 3.76 -0.17
C ILE A 82 5.53 3.10 -1.45
N LYS A 83 6.24 3.83 -2.31
CA LYS A 83 6.93 3.27 -3.48
C LYS A 83 7.98 2.24 -3.06
N ARG A 84 8.73 2.52 -1.99
CA ARG A 84 9.69 1.57 -1.41
C ARG A 84 8.99 0.32 -0.86
N THR A 85 7.88 0.47 -0.15
CA THR A 85 7.07 -0.64 0.36
C THR A 85 6.61 -1.56 -0.77
N ILE A 86 6.05 -1.01 -1.86
CA ILE A 86 5.64 -1.78 -3.04
C ILE A 86 6.83 -2.54 -3.63
N ALA A 87 7.99 -1.89 -3.79
CA ALA A 87 9.19 -2.56 -4.30
C ALA A 87 9.65 -3.69 -3.37
N CYS A 88 9.68 -3.47 -2.05
CA CYS A 88 10.01 -4.50 -1.06
C CYS A 88 9.02 -5.68 -1.10
N ILE A 89 7.73 -5.44 -1.32
CA ILE A 89 6.74 -6.51 -1.47
C ILE A 89 7.03 -7.33 -2.74
N CYS A 90 7.36 -6.67 -3.86
CA CYS A 90 7.74 -7.38 -5.09
C CYS A 90 8.97 -8.28 -4.91
N HIS A 91 9.87 -7.94 -3.98
CA HIS A 91 11.05 -8.76 -3.67
C HIS A 91 10.74 -10.04 -2.90
N LEU A 92 9.50 -10.26 -2.45
CA LEU A 92 9.07 -11.56 -1.91
C LEU A 92 9.07 -12.63 -2.99
N ALA A 93 8.64 -12.32 -4.21
CA ALA A 93 8.47 -13.31 -5.28
C ALA A 93 9.71 -14.17 -5.59
N PRO A 94 10.92 -13.61 -5.76
CA PRO A 94 12.13 -14.42 -6.00
C PRO A 94 12.55 -15.30 -4.81
N LEU A 95 11.93 -15.16 -3.62
CA LEU A 95 12.14 -16.07 -2.49
C LEU A 95 11.27 -17.32 -2.59
N PHE A 96 10.25 -17.34 -3.44
CA PHE A 96 9.33 -18.47 -3.62
C PHE A 96 9.41 -19.09 -5.01
N LEU A 97 9.78 -18.30 -6.01
CA LEU A 97 9.79 -18.70 -7.41
C LEU A 97 11.18 -18.51 -8.03
N PRO A 98 11.58 -19.32 -9.02
CA PRO A 98 12.88 -19.25 -9.68
C PRO A 98 12.95 -18.05 -10.65
N LEU A 99 12.83 -16.84 -10.13
CA LEU A 99 12.89 -15.60 -10.90
C LEU A 99 14.34 -15.11 -11.03
N PRO A 100 14.78 -14.69 -12.23
CA PRO A 100 16.18 -14.33 -12.48
C PRO A 100 16.60 -13.00 -11.85
N LYS A 101 15.65 -12.16 -11.46
CA LYS A 101 15.91 -10.82 -10.92
C LYS A 101 14.82 -10.38 -9.96
N ARG A 102 15.15 -9.37 -9.14
CA ARG A 102 14.20 -8.64 -8.32
C ARG A 102 13.51 -7.56 -9.17
N ASP A 103 12.19 -7.60 -9.20
CA ASP A 103 11.38 -6.54 -9.81
C ASP A 103 10.96 -5.52 -8.74
N ASN A 104 10.85 -4.25 -9.13
CA ASN A 104 10.56 -3.14 -8.20
C ASN A 104 9.14 -2.58 -8.34
N ASN A 105 8.30 -3.19 -9.19
CA ASN A 105 6.89 -2.87 -9.35
C ASN A 105 6.12 -4.08 -9.90
N LEU A 106 4.80 -4.03 -9.75
CA LEU A 106 3.91 -5.15 -10.07
C LEU A 106 3.83 -5.45 -11.56
N ASP A 107 3.89 -4.44 -12.45
CA ASP A 107 3.84 -4.67 -13.90
C ASP A 107 5.03 -5.51 -14.40
N HIS A 108 6.23 -5.20 -13.89
CA HIS A 108 7.43 -5.97 -14.21
C HIS A 108 7.38 -7.36 -13.56
N LEU A 109 6.93 -7.44 -12.30
CA LEU A 109 6.78 -8.72 -11.60
C LEU A 109 5.80 -9.67 -12.33
N LYS A 110 4.64 -9.16 -12.74
CA LYS A 110 3.64 -9.90 -13.52
C LYS A 110 4.25 -10.47 -14.80
N LYS A 111 5.03 -9.66 -15.53
CA LYS A 111 5.75 -10.11 -16.73
C LYS A 111 6.79 -11.18 -16.42
N SER A 112 7.53 -11.05 -15.32
CA SER A 112 8.55 -12.03 -14.92
C SER A 112 7.93 -13.38 -14.53
N ILE A 113 6.86 -13.38 -13.74
CA ILE A 113 6.13 -14.61 -13.36
C ILE A 113 5.47 -15.25 -14.58
N GLY A 114 4.91 -14.45 -15.50
CA GLY A 114 4.29 -14.95 -16.73
C GLY A 114 5.24 -15.73 -17.64
N LYS A 115 6.56 -15.50 -17.53
CA LYS A 115 7.59 -16.25 -18.27
C LYS A 115 7.88 -17.64 -17.71
N LEU A 116 7.42 -17.97 -16.50
CA LEU A 116 7.63 -19.28 -15.90
C LEU A 116 6.71 -20.38 -16.49
N SER A 117 5.83 -20.03 -17.44
CA SER A 117 5.04 -20.96 -18.27
C SER A 117 4.37 -22.12 -17.50
N ASN A 118 3.75 -21.84 -16.36
CA ASN A 118 3.07 -22.83 -15.53
C ASN A 118 1.65 -22.35 -15.17
N GLU A 119 0.63 -23.16 -15.48
CA GLU A 119 -0.78 -22.85 -15.18
C GLU A 119 -1.03 -22.60 -13.69
N ARG A 120 -0.20 -23.17 -12.80
CA ARG A 120 -0.27 -22.94 -11.35
C ARG A 120 -0.09 -21.48 -10.94
N HIS A 121 0.52 -20.65 -11.80
CA HIS A 121 0.71 -19.23 -11.53
C HIS A 121 -0.49 -18.37 -11.96
N SER A 122 -1.52 -18.94 -12.61
CA SER A 122 -2.67 -18.19 -13.11
C SER A 122 -3.39 -17.41 -12.01
N THR A 123 -3.65 -18.03 -10.86
CA THR A 123 -4.28 -17.37 -9.70
C THR A 123 -3.40 -16.27 -9.13
N LEU A 124 -2.08 -16.50 -9.02
CA LEU A 124 -1.12 -15.49 -8.57
C LEU A 124 -1.07 -14.29 -9.53
N LEU A 125 -1.06 -14.55 -10.85
CA LEU A 125 -1.06 -13.51 -11.88
C LEU A 125 -2.37 -12.71 -11.86
N ALA A 126 -3.51 -13.37 -11.65
CA ALA A 126 -4.80 -12.71 -11.51
C ALA A 126 -4.84 -11.82 -10.26
N ALA A 127 -4.33 -12.31 -9.13
CA ALA A 127 -4.21 -11.52 -7.91
C ALA A 127 -3.32 -10.29 -8.12
N ILE A 128 -2.12 -10.45 -8.71
CA ILE A 128 -1.22 -9.32 -9.01
C ILE A 128 -1.91 -8.28 -9.92
N ASP A 129 -2.66 -8.73 -10.92
CA ASP A 129 -3.35 -7.84 -11.86
C ASP A 129 -4.37 -6.92 -11.16
N GLN A 130 -5.06 -7.41 -10.14
CA GLN A 130 -6.01 -6.62 -9.36
C GLN A 130 -5.33 -5.45 -8.61
N PHE A 131 -4.07 -5.61 -8.21
CA PHE A 131 -3.30 -4.57 -7.51
C PHE A 131 -2.51 -3.65 -8.45
N CYS A 132 -2.32 -4.02 -9.73
CA CYS A 132 -1.56 -3.20 -10.69
C CYS A 132 -2.06 -1.74 -10.78
N PRO A 133 -3.37 -1.46 -10.93
CA PRO A 133 -3.86 -0.08 -11.03
C PRO A 133 -3.51 0.79 -9.81
N GLY A 134 -3.74 0.27 -8.59
CA GLY A 134 -3.44 1.00 -7.36
C GLY A 134 -1.94 1.22 -7.15
N SER A 135 -1.12 0.20 -7.45
CA SER A 135 0.33 0.30 -7.38
C SER A 135 0.88 1.35 -8.37
N LYS A 136 0.36 1.34 -9.61
CA LYS A 136 0.73 2.31 -10.64
C LYS A 136 0.37 3.74 -10.23
N HIS A 137 -0.83 3.96 -9.69
CA HIS A 137 -1.26 5.27 -9.19
C HIS A 137 -0.28 5.85 -8.16
N LEU A 138 0.05 5.07 -7.12
CA LEU A 138 0.96 5.51 -6.05
C LEU A 138 2.39 5.78 -6.55
N ILE A 139 2.89 4.94 -7.47
CA ILE A 139 4.20 5.13 -8.08
C ILE A 139 4.22 6.37 -8.97
N GLU A 140 3.16 6.62 -9.76
CA GLU A 140 3.03 7.80 -10.60
C GLU A 140 3.03 9.09 -9.77
N LEU A 141 2.27 9.13 -8.66
CA LEU A 141 2.27 10.29 -7.74
C LEU A 141 3.68 10.65 -7.29
N ARG A 142 4.51 9.64 -6.94
CA ARG A 142 5.92 9.90 -6.58
C ARG A 142 6.76 10.32 -7.78
N ASN A 143 6.65 9.62 -8.91
CA ASN A 143 7.48 9.88 -10.08
C ASN A 143 7.25 11.30 -10.63
N TYR A 144 6.00 11.77 -10.70
CA TYR A 144 5.66 13.13 -11.15
C TYR A 144 5.99 14.21 -10.11
N GLN A 145 6.47 13.84 -8.93
CA GLN A 145 7.04 14.77 -7.96
C GLN A 145 8.54 15.00 -8.21
N GLU A 146 9.26 14.00 -8.71
CA GLU A 146 10.70 14.06 -8.97
C GLU A 146 11.05 14.62 -10.36
N HIS A 147 10.19 14.39 -11.36
CA HIS A 147 10.51 14.71 -12.75
C HIS A 147 9.95 16.08 -13.19
N PRO A 148 10.80 17.00 -13.69
CA PRO A 148 10.32 18.20 -14.37
C PRO A 148 9.73 17.80 -15.72
N GLY A 149 8.43 18.00 -15.90
CA GLY A 149 7.71 17.69 -17.14
C GLY A 149 6.31 18.30 -17.14
N GLU A 150 5.51 18.00 -18.18
CA GLU A 150 4.13 18.49 -18.31
C GLU A 150 3.21 17.94 -17.21
N LEU A 151 3.46 16.70 -16.77
CA LEU A 151 2.75 16.08 -15.66
C LEU A 151 3.54 16.28 -14.36
N ARG A 152 2.95 17.04 -13.44
CA ARG A 152 3.50 17.27 -12.10
C ARG A 152 2.50 16.92 -11.02
N THR A 153 2.99 16.34 -9.92
CA THR A 153 2.22 16.15 -8.68
C THR A 153 2.18 17.47 -7.90
N HIS A 154 0.98 17.92 -7.56
CA HIS A 154 0.72 19.08 -6.73
C HIS A 154 0.24 18.64 -5.36
N VAL A 155 0.69 19.34 -4.32
CA VAL A 155 0.24 19.19 -2.94
C VAL A 155 -0.35 20.52 -2.52
N ASN A 156 -1.67 20.58 -2.43
CA ASN A 156 -2.38 21.77 -2.00
C ASN A 156 -2.84 21.55 -0.56
N ASN A 157 -2.57 22.53 0.28
CA ASN A 157 -3.01 22.55 1.66
C ASN A 157 -4.47 23.04 1.73
N PHE A 158 -4.95 23.36 2.93
CA PHE A 158 -6.25 24.02 3.09
C PHE A 158 -6.33 25.26 2.21
N SER A 159 -7.44 25.39 1.46
CA SER A 159 -7.69 26.53 0.55
C SER A 159 -9.16 26.92 0.55
N ILE A 160 -9.50 28.04 -0.09
CA ILE A 160 -10.88 28.50 -0.26
C ILE A 160 -11.31 28.19 -1.70
N THR A 161 -12.42 27.48 -1.86
CA THR A 161 -13.00 27.16 -3.17
C THR A 161 -13.74 28.36 -3.76
N ALA A 162 -14.08 28.29 -5.04
CA ALA A 162 -14.89 29.31 -5.71
C ALA A 162 -16.28 29.52 -5.07
N ASN A 163 -16.75 28.55 -4.27
CA ASN A 163 -18.02 28.61 -3.54
C ASN A 163 -17.86 29.23 -2.13
N ASN A 164 -16.70 29.80 -1.80
CA ASN A 164 -16.34 30.28 -0.45
C ASN A 164 -16.36 29.18 0.62
N GLU A 165 -16.16 27.92 0.21
CA GLU A 165 -16.03 26.79 1.14
C GLU A 165 -14.56 26.49 1.38
N ILE A 166 -14.25 25.87 2.52
CA ILE A 166 -12.88 25.50 2.84
C ILE A 166 -12.62 24.10 2.29
N SER A 167 -11.63 23.98 1.39
CA SER A 167 -11.15 22.70 0.90
C SER A 167 -10.16 22.10 1.88
N TYR A 168 -10.21 20.78 2.03
CA TYR A 168 -9.20 20.00 2.73
C TYR A 168 -7.89 19.93 1.93
N PRO A 169 -6.77 19.54 2.56
CA PRO A 169 -5.54 19.22 1.85
C PRO A 169 -5.73 18.12 0.82
N VAL A 170 -5.27 18.37 -0.40
CA VAL A 170 -5.40 17.47 -1.55
C VAL A 170 -4.09 17.32 -2.30
N TRP A 171 -3.89 16.17 -2.93
CA TRP A 171 -2.85 15.99 -3.94
C TRP A 171 -3.45 15.59 -5.28
N PHE A 172 -2.72 15.83 -6.37
CA PHE A 172 -3.10 15.34 -7.70
C PHE A 172 -1.97 15.49 -8.70
N VAL A 173 -2.03 14.69 -9.76
CA VAL A 173 -1.22 14.91 -10.96
C VAL A 173 -1.92 15.94 -11.85
N SER A 174 -1.16 16.81 -12.49
CA SER A 174 -1.67 17.79 -13.46
C SER A 174 -2.63 17.16 -14.47
N GLY A 175 -3.83 17.75 -14.63
CA GLY A 175 -4.89 17.23 -15.50
C GLY A 175 -5.74 16.10 -14.91
N LYS A 176 -5.43 15.60 -13.69
CA LYS A 176 -6.26 14.65 -12.94
C LYS A 176 -7.00 15.37 -11.80
N PRO A 177 -8.15 14.85 -11.34
CA PRO A 177 -8.90 15.44 -10.24
C PRO A 177 -8.12 15.38 -8.91
N PRO A 178 -8.31 16.38 -8.01
CA PRO A 178 -7.75 16.38 -6.66
C PRO A 178 -8.29 15.24 -5.79
N GLU A 179 -7.40 14.61 -5.02
CA GLU A 179 -7.73 13.59 -4.05
C GLU A 179 -7.37 14.06 -2.63
N PRO A 180 -8.25 13.87 -1.62
CA PRO A 180 -7.94 14.21 -0.25
C PRO A 180 -6.75 13.42 0.30
N ILE A 181 -5.71 14.12 0.75
CA ILE A 181 -4.44 13.48 1.16
C ILE A 181 -4.66 12.47 2.28
N LEU A 182 -5.44 12.83 3.30
CA LEU A 182 -5.67 11.95 4.44
C LEU A 182 -6.35 10.64 4.04
N ALA A 183 -7.42 10.72 3.24
CA ALA A 183 -8.13 9.54 2.76
C ALA A 183 -7.24 8.68 1.86
N SER A 184 -6.49 9.30 0.95
CA SER A 184 -5.59 8.58 0.05
C SER A 184 -4.40 7.95 0.80
N MET A 185 -3.85 8.57 1.85
CA MET A 185 -2.80 7.96 2.69
C MET A 185 -3.33 6.74 3.46
N ASN A 186 -4.54 6.83 4.04
CA ASN A 186 -5.18 5.68 4.71
C ASN A 186 -5.34 4.50 3.73
N ALA A 187 -5.99 4.77 2.59
CA ALA A 187 -6.22 3.76 1.56
C ALA A 187 -4.91 3.16 1.03
N ALA A 188 -3.84 3.95 0.91
CA ALA A 188 -2.53 3.45 0.47
C ALA A 188 -1.87 2.50 1.47
N VAL A 189 -2.01 2.76 2.79
CA VAL A 189 -1.52 1.86 3.83
C VAL A 189 -2.29 0.54 3.80
N ASP A 190 -3.62 0.60 3.77
CA ASP A 190 -4.49 -0.58 3.71
C ASP A 190 -4.25 -1.41 2.44
N PHE A 191 -4.06 -0.71 1.31
CA PHE A 191 -3.68 -1.32 0.03
C PHE A 191 -2.34 -2.07 0.14
N ALA A 192 -1.32 -1.48 0.77
CA ALA A 192 -0.01 -2.10 0.89
C ALA A 192 -0.01 -3.33 1.81
N ILE A 193 -0.81 -3.30 2.88
CA ILE A 193 -1.04 -4.46 3.76
C ILE A 193 -1.68 -5.58 2.96
N SER A 194 -2.82 -5.28 2.31
CA SER A 194 -3.58 -6.25 1.51
C SER A 194 -2.71 -6.84 0.40
N LEU A 195 -1.97 -6.02 -0.33
CA LEU A 195 -1.04 -6.46 -1.36
C LEU A 195 0.03 -7.40 -0.78
N CYS A 196 0.64 -7.06 0.35
CA CYS A 196 1.68 -7.88 0.97
C CYS A 196 1.14 -9.25 1.40
N GLU A 197 0.00 -9.27 2.08
CA GLU A 197 -0.62 -10.49 2.60
C GLU A 197 -1.13 -11.39 1.47
N THR A 198 -1.89 -10.82 0.53
CA THR A 198 -2.39 -11.54 -0.64
C THR A 198 -1.23 -12.11 -1.46
N LEU A 199 -0.18 -11.32 -1.73
CA LEU A 199 0.96 -11.80 -2.48
C LEU A 199 1.70 -12.92 -1.74
N LEU A 200 1.93 -12.80 -0.44
CA LEU A 200 2.57 -13.85 0.36
C LEU A 200 1.81 -15.17 0.27
N VAL A 201 0.49 -15.14 0.47
CA VAL A 201 -0.38 -16.32 0.41
C VAL A 201 -0.32 -16.97 -0.98
N HIS A 202 -0.49 -16.18 -2.05
CA HIS A 202 -0.42 -16.73 -3.41
C HIS A 202 0.97 -17.22 -3.80
N LEU A 203 2.04 -16.62 -3.30
CA LEU A 203 3.41 -17.11 -3.52
C LEU A 203 3.66 -18.44 -2.82
N ILE A 204 3.15 -18.62 -1.60
CA ILE A 204 3.20 -19.91 -0.90
C ILE A 204 2.50 -20.97 -1.75
N PHE A 205 1.30 -20.69 -2.26
CA PHE A 205 0.58 -21.65 -3.10
C PHE A 205 1.22 -21.92 -4.44
N ALA A 206 1.76 -20.89 -5.10
CA ALA A 206 2.50 -21.06 -6.34
C ALA A 206 3.75 -21.95 -6.15
N ALA A 207 4.36 -21.90 -4.96
CA ALA A 207 5.52 -22.70 -4.61
C ALA A 207 5.19 -24.07 -4.00
N MET A 208 3.91 -24.38 -3.75
CA MET A 208 3.49 -25.67 -3.20
C MET A 208 3.43 -26.74 -4.29
N GLU A 209 4.03 -27.89 -4.02
CA GLU A 209 4.03 -29.08 -4.89
C GLU A 209 3.05 -30.17 -4.42
N THR A 210 2.31 -29.89 -3.34
CA THR A 210 1.40 -30.85 -2.69
C THR A 210 0.19 -31.20 -3.54
N LYS A 211 -0.18 -32.49 -3.49
CA LYS A 211 -1.40 -33.05 -4.11
C LYS A 211 -2.63 -33.01 -3.18
N ILE A 212 -2.49 -32.53 -1.95
CA ILE A 212 -3.56 -32.49 -0.95
C ILE A 212 -4.44 -31.26 -1.21
N PRO A 213 -5.77 -31.41 -1.33
CA PRO A 213 -6.69 -30.28 -1.48
C PRO A 213 -6.75 -29.45 -0.19
N TYR A 214 -6.61 -28.13 -0.32
CA TYR A 214 -6.69 -27.17 0.77
C TYR A 214 -7.36 -25.89 0.28
N PHE A 215 -7.88 -25.09 1.21
CA PHE A 215 -8.42 -23.77 0.93
C PHE A 215 -7.99 -22.77 2.01
N VAL A 216 -7.96 -21.49 1.63
CA VAL A 216 -7.78 -20.39 2.58
C VAL A 216 -9.14 -19.80 2.91
N GLN A 217 -9.37 -19.62 4.20
CA GLN A 217 -10.52 -18.89 4.70
C GLN A 217 -10.03 -17.59 5.34
N GLU A 218 -10.65 -16.47 4.94
CA GLU A 218 -10.52 -15.21 5.66
C GLU A 218 -11.31 -15.29 6.96
N ILE A 219 -10.68 -14.91 8.07
CA ILE A 219 -11.30 -14.84 9.39
C ILE A 219 -11.98 -13.47 9.49
N PRO A 220 -13.30 -13.40 9.81
CA PRO A 220 -13.98 -12.14 10.05
C PRO A 220 -13.27 -11.31 11.12
N ASP A 221 -13.29 -9.98 10.99
CA ASP A 221 -12.56 -9.10 11.91
C ASP A 221 -12.97 -9.28 13.38
N GLU A 222 -14.23 -9.64 13.62
CA GLU A 222 -14.80 -9.91 14.95
C GLU A 222 -14.20 -11.16 15.63
N ASP A 223 -13.72 -12.11 14.83
CA ASP A 223 -13.18 -13.40 15.29
C ASP A 223 -11.64 -13.39 15.39
N MET A 224 -10.99 -12.27 15.08
CA MET A 224 -9.53 -12.15 15.14
C MET A 224 -9.02 -12.04 16.58
N GLU A 225 -8.10 -12.93 16.97
CA GLU A 225 -7.44 -12.86 18.27
C GLU A 225 -6.48 -11.67 18.36
N SER A 226 -6.68 -10.75 19.31
CA SER A 226 -5.86 -9.52 19.40
C SER A 226 -4.37 -9.78 19.68
N LYS A 227 -4.04 -10.91 20.32
CA LYS A 227 -2.66 -11.29 20.62
C LYS A 227 -1.95 -11.94 19.43
N LEU A 228 -2.71 -12.44 18.45
CA LEU A 228 -2.19 -13.10 17.26
C LEU A 228 -3.18 -12.86 16.10
N PRO A 229 -3.20 -11.64 15.53
CA PRO A 229 -4.22 -11.23 14.57
C PRO A 229 -3.95 -11.86 13.20
N ILE A 230 -4.25 -13.16 13.09
CA ILE A 230 -4.14 -13.92 11.85
C ILE A 230 -5.43 -13.73 11.07
N LYS A 231 -5.34 -13.06 9.93
CA LYS A 231 -6.49 -12.82 9.04
C LYS A 231 -6.86 -14.03 8.17
N TYR A 232 -5.91 -14.94 7.92
CA TYR A 232 -6.09 -16.06 7.00
C TYR A 232 -5.74 -17.39 7.65
N ARG A 233 -6.65 -18.36 7.57
CA ARG A 233 -6.43 -19.73 8.03
C ARG A 233 -6.36 -20.69 6.84
N LEU A 234 -5.36 -21.56 6.84
CA LEU A 234 -5.26 -22.68 5.92
C LEU A 234 -6.05 -23.86 6.49
N SER A 235 -7.00 -24.37 5.71
CA SER A 235 -7.80 -25.54 6.03
C SER A 235 -7.59 -26.63 4.98
N ILE A 236 -7.56 -27.89 5.40
CA ILE A 236 -7.44 -29.04 4.52
C ILE A 236 -8.84 -29.58 4.28
N GLU A 237 -9.20 -29.80 3.02
CA GLU A 237 -10.45 -30.48 2.70
C GLU A 237 -10.20 -31.99 2.72
N ILE A 238 -10.56 -32.64 3.84
CA ILE A 238 -10.54 -34.09 3.91
C ILE A 238 -11.91 -34.57 3.43
N SER A 239 -12.12 -34.56 2.12
CA SER A 239 -13.23 -35.32 1.54
C SER A 239 -12.86 -36.80 1.62
N GLU A 240 -13.50 -37.53 2.53
CA GLU A 240 -13.49 -39.00 2.47
C GLU A 240 -14.10 -39.42 1.12
N ARG A 241 -13.32 -40.14 0.32
CA ARG A 241 -13.83 -40.86 -0.86
C ARG A 241 -14.54 -42.12 -0.44
#